data_AF-A0A7X7GDZ8-F1
#
_entry.id   AF-A0A7X7GDZ8-F1
#
_cell.length_a   1.000
_cell.length_b   1.000
_cell.length_c   1.000
_cell.angle_alpha   90.00
_cell.angle_beta   90.00
_cell.angle_gamma   90.00
#
_symmetry.space_group_name_H-M   'P 1'
#
loop_
_entity.id
_entity.type
_entity.pdbx_description
1 polymer ?
#
loop_
_entity_poly.entity_id
_entity_poly.type
_entity_poly.pdbx_seq_one_letter_code
_entity_poly.pdbx_strand_id
1 'polypeptide(L)'
;MLAVTEVNGCEACSYAHTKFALQEGMDIKEINAILNGDTETIPENELVGIFFAQYYTDNNGKVSQESWQRLIDEYDEESAMVILAIIRMMNVGNIYGMAYSALSDRFKGKPSGKTSLFYEISIMLSILLYLPVAIIHVIFHDIRKNTIYPFLKA
;
A
#
# COMPACT_ATOMS: atom_id res chain seq x y z
N MET A 1 5.13 0.96 -4.75
CA MET A 1 5.15 -0.16 -3.77
C MET A 1 6.08 0.15 -2.60
N LEU A 2 7.37 0.46 -2.86
CA LEU A 2 8.35 0.83 -1.82
C LEU A 2 7.83 1.94 -0.90
N ALA A 3 7.27 3.02 -1.44
CA ALA A 3 6.71 4.14 -0.67
C ALA A 3 5.63 3.73 0.35
N VAL A 4 4.72 2.80 -0.01
CA VAL A 4 3.69 2.30 0.91
C VAL A 4 4.30 1.44 2.02
N THR A 5 5.32 0.66 1.65
CA THR A 5 6.02 -0.24 2.57
C THR A 5 6.92 0.50 3.55
N GLU A 6 7.50 1.62 3.14
CA GLU A 6 8.24 2.53 4.03
C GLU A 6 7.32 3.03 5.16
N VAL A 7 6.17 3.63 4.82
CA VAL A 7 5.20 4.10 5.82
C VAL A 7 4.69 2.98 6.73
N ASN A 8 4.37 1.80 6.17
CA ASN A 8 3.87 0.67 6.97
C ASN A 8 4.95 -0.04 7.80
N GLY A 9 6.24 0.17 7.51
CA GLY A 9 7.34 -0.51 8.20
C GLY A 9 7.38 -2.03 8.00
N CYS A 10 6.86 -2.57 6.90
CA CYS A 10 6.87 -4.02 6.64
C CYS A 10 8.25 -4.48 6.15
N GLU A 11 9.09 -5.00 7.06
CA GLU A 11 10.46 -5.45 6.77
C GLU A 11 10.54 -6.50 5.63
N ALA A 12 9.71 -7.54 5.68
CA ALA A 12 9.68 -8.58 4.64
C ALA A 12 9.24 -8.04 3.28
N CYS A 13 8.28 -7.12 3.28
CA CYS A 13 7.81 -6.45 2.07
C CYS A 13 8.91 -5.53 1.51
N SER A 14 9.64 -4.82 2.38
CA SER A 14 10.74 -3.93 1.99
C SER A 14 11.83 -4.73 1.27
N TYR A 15 12.21 -5.87 1.83
CA TYR A 15 13.15 -6.80 1.18
C TYR A 15 12.62 -7.31 -0.17
N ALA A 16 11.39 -7.79 -0.22
CA ALA A 16 10.81 -8.35 -1.44
C ALA A 16 10.69 -7.32 -2.57
N HIS A 17 10.16 -6.13 -2.28
CA HIS A 17 9.97 -5.09 -3.28
C HIS A 17 11.28 -4.39 -3.66
N THR A 18 12.27 -4.32 -2.77
CA THR A 18 13.63 -3.90 -3.14
C THR A 18 14.22 -4.85 -4.17
N LYS A 19 14.09 -6.16 -3.95
CA LYS A 19 14.55 -7.17 -4.91
C LYS A 19 13.88 -6.99 -6.27
N PHE A 20 12.56 -6.79 -6.31
CA PHE A 20 11.85 -6.57 -7.57
C PHE A 20 12.28 -5.26 -8.25
N ALA A 21 12.42 -4.16 -7.51
CA ALA A 21 12.89 -2.88 -8.05
C ALA A 21 14.28 -3.01 -8.69
N LEU A 22 15.21 -3.72 -8.04
CA LEU A 22 16.54 -4.00 -8.60
C LEU A 22 16.47 -4.86 -9.87
N GLN A 23 15.55 -5.82 -9.94
CA GLN A 23 15.37 -6.67 -11.11
C GLN A 23 14.81 -5.90 -12.31
N GLU A 24 13.97 -4.90 -12.07
CA GLU A 24 13.45 -3.99 -13.09
C GLU A 24 14.43 -2.85 -13.44
N GLY A 25 15.61 -2.81 -12.81
CA GLY A 25 16.68 -1.86 -13.15
C GLY A 25 16.57 -0.49 -12.48
N MET A 26 15.76 -0.36 -11.42
CA MET A 26 15.68 0.88 -10.64
C MET A 26 17.01 1.20 -9.95
N ASP A 27 17.36 2.49 -9.87
CA ASP A 27 18.63 2.91 -9.27
C ASP A 27 18.64 2.66 -7.75
N ILE A 28 19.79 2.20 -7.24
CA ILE A 28 19.93 1.86 -5.81
C ILE A 28 19.74 3.10 -4.93
N LYS A 29 20.11 4.31 -5.40
CA LYS A 29 19.92 5.53 -4.64
C LYS A 29 18.46 5.91 -4.57
N GLU A 30 17.71 5.77 -5.66
CA GLU A 30 16.25 5.97 -5.67
C GLU A 30 15.53 5.01 -4.71
N ILE A 31 15.87 3.72 -4.74
CA ILE A 31 15.30 2.73 -3.82
C ILE A 31 15.57 3.13 -2.35
N ASN A 32 16.82 3.50 -2.05
CA ASN A 32 17.21 3.94 -0.71
C ASN A 32 16.51 5.25 -0.33
N ALA A 33 16.38 6.21 -1.23
CA ALA A 33 15.72 7.47 -0.96
C ALA A 33 14.25 7.21 -0.57
N ILE A 34 13.52 6.44 -1.38
CA ILE A 34 12.12 6.10 -1.12
C ILE A 34 11.96 5.39 0.23
N LEU A 35 12.82 4.42 0.56
CA LEU A 35 12.73 3.66 1.80
C LEU A 35 13.12 4.44 3.06
N ASN A 36 13.77 5.60 2.91
CA ASN A 36 14.12 6.50 4.01
C ASN A 36 13.23 7.76 4.04
N GLY A 37 12.21 7.85 3.19
CA GLY A 37 11.36 9.04 3.08
C GLY A 37 12.10 10.26 2.50
N ASP A 38 13.21 10.03 1.80
CA ASP A 38 13.99 11.05 1.10
C ASP A 38 13.54 11.15 -0.37
N THR A 39 13.85 12.29 -1.00
CA THR A 39 13.38 12.71 -2.31
C THR A 39 14.50 13.19 -3.23
N GLU A 40 15.72 13.36 -2.71
CA GLU A 40 16.84 14.00 -3.44
C GLU A 40 17.15 13.36 -4.79
N THR A 41 17.01 12.04 -4.91
CA THR A 41 17.38 11.30 -6.12
C THR A 41 16.19 10.86 -6.96
N ILE A 42 14.97 11.24 -6.59
CA ILE A 42 13.75 10.77 -7.24
C ILE A 42 13.35 11.75 -8.36
N PRO A 43 12.99 11.27 -9.56
CA PRO A 43 12.48 12.12 -10.63
C PRO A 43 11.26 12.94 -10.19
N GLU A 44 11.19 14.22 -10.56
CA GLU A 44 10.09 15.12 -10.14
C GLU A 44 8.71 14.60 -10.55
N ASN A 45 8.61 13.99 -11.73
CA ASN A 45 7.38 13.39 -12.26
C ASN A 45 6.97 12.10 -11.54
N GLU A 46 7.79 11.57 -10.63
CA GLU A 46 7.48 10.42 -9.76
C GLU A 46 7.09 10.83 -8.34
N LEU A 47 7.55 12.01 -7.89
CA LEU A 47 7.33 12.50 -6.53
C LEU A 47 5.85 12.64 -6.17
N VAL A 48 5.01 13.08 -7.12
CA VAL A 48 3.57 13.23 -6.87
C VAL A 48 2.94 11.89 -6.52
N GLY A 49 3.26 10.83 -7.27
CA GLY A 49 2.76 9.49 -7.00
C GLY A 49 3.28 8.92 -5.69
N ILE A 50 4.56 9.18 -5.37
CA ILE A 50 5.20 8.71 -4.14
C ILE A 50 4.60 9.40 -2.91
N PHE A 51 4.49 10.73 -2.91
CA PHE A 51 3.86 11.46 -1.81
C PHE A 51 2.39 11.11 -1.65
N PHE A 52 1.67 10.95 -2.75
CA PHE A 52 0.28 10.49 -2.68
C PHE A 52 0.20 9.11 -2.01
N ALA A 53 1.07 8.17 -2.38
CA ALA A 53 1.13 6.84 -1.79
C ALA A 53 1.46 6.87 -0.29
N GLN A 54 2.44 7.67 0.12
CA GLN A 54 2.83 7.83 1.52
C GLN A 54 1.70 8.44 2.33
N TYR A 55 1.15 9.58 1.87
CA TYR A 55 0.07 10.28 2.56
C TYR A 55 -1.22 9.46 2.63
N TYR A 56 -1.60 8.78 1.53
CA TYR A 56 -2.76 7.88 1.53
C TYR A 56 -2.60 6.78 2.59
N THR A 57 -1.40 6.23 2.71
CA THR A 57 -1.11 5.15 3.67
C THR A 57 -1.12 5.64 5.11
N ASP A 58 -0.41 6.73 5.40
CA ASP A 58 -0.34 7.33 6.74
C ASP A 58 -1.71 7.82 7.23
N ASN A 59 -2.52 8.38 6.32
CA ASN A 59 -3.82 8.95 6.64
C ASN A 59 -4.99 7.94 6.54
N ASN A 60 -4.74 6.65 6.71
CA ASN A 60 -5.76 5.59 6.71
C ASN A 60 -6.68 5.60 5.47
N GLY A 61 -6.09 5.86 4.30
CA GLY A 61 -6.76 5.88 3.00
C GLY A 61 -7.60 7.12 2.72
N LYS A 62 -7.50 8.16 3.56
CA LYS A 62 -8.17 9.45 3.34
C LYS A 62 -7.24 10.39 2.60
N VAL A 63 -7.74 11.04 1.55
CA VAL A 63 -7.03 12.07 0.80
C VAL A 63 -7.94 13.28 0.61
N SER A 64 -7.40 14.46 0.32
CA SER A 64 -8.21 15.63 -0.05
C SER A 64 -8.56 15.60 -1.54
N GLN A 65 -9.58 16.37 -1.94
CA GLN A 65 -9.90 16.55 -3.36
C GLN A 65 -8.73 17.17 -4.12
N GLU A 66 -8.00 18.10 -3.50
CA GLU A 66 -6.81 18.72 -4.07
C GLU A 66 -5.68 17.70 -4.32
N SER A 67 -5.38 16.83 -3.34
CA SER A 67 -4.36 15.79 -3.52
C SER A 67 -4.74 14.78 -4.61
N TRP A 68 -6.03 14.47 -4.72
CA TRP A 68 -6.53 13.61 -5.80
C TRP A 68 -6.41 14.29 -7.18
N GLN A 69 -6.80 15.55 -7.28
CA GLN A 69 -6.70 16.31 -8.53
C GLN A 69 -5.23 16.45 -8.96
N ARG A 70 -4.32 16.72 -8.02
CA ARG A 70 -2.89 16.80 -8.32
C ARG A 70 -2.32 15.50 -8.91
N LEU A 71 -2.79 14.35 -8.42
CA LEU A 71 -2.39 13.05 -8.97
C LEU A 71 -2.91 12.87 -10.40
N ILE A 72 -4.16 13.26 -10.67
CA ILE A 72 -4.75 13.22 -12.02
C ILE A 72 -4.00 14.16 -12.97
N ASP A 73 -3.67 15.37 -12.52
CA ASP A 73 -2.99 16.36 -13.36
C ASP A 73 -1.59 15.87 -13.79
N GLU A 74 -0.92 15.08 -12.94
CA GLU A 74 0.40 14.51 -13.23
C GLU A 74 0.33 13.23 -14.08
N TYR A 75 -0.59 12.32 -13.76
CA TYR A 75 -0.59 10.98 -14.35
C TYR A 75 -1.73 10.67 -15.30
N ASP A 76 -2.73 11.55 -15.46
CA ASP A 76 -4.07 11.25 -15.98
C ASP A 76 -4.96 10.43 -15.04
N GLU A 77 -6.27 10.37 -15.36
CA GLU A 77 -7.27 9.70 -14.53
C GLU A 77 -7.09 8.18 -14.47
N GLU A 78 -6.72 7.55 -15.60
CA GLU A 78 -6.58 6.09 -15.68
C GLU A 78 -5.37 5.63 -14.84
N SER A 79 -4.24 6.29 -15.01
CA SER A 79 -3.01 5.98 -14.28
C SER A 79 -3.15 6.31 -12.80
N ALA A 80 -3.80 7.43 -12.43
CA ALA A 80 -4.10 7.76 -11.04
C ALA A 80 -4.94 6.65 -10.36
N MET A 81 -5.87 6.04 -11.09
CA MET A 81 -6.67 4.92 -10.61
C MET A 81 -5.84 3.65 -10.43
N VAL A 82 -4.94 3.35 -11.35
CA VAL A 82 -4.00 2.22 -11.20
C VAL A 82 -3.11 2.42 -9.98
N ILE A 83 -2.56 3.64 -9.79
CA ILE A 83 -1.75 3.99 -8.62
C ILE A 83 -2.55 3.77 -7.33
N LEU A 84 -3.78 4.28 -7.25
CA LEU A 84 -4.66 4.08 -6.10
C LEU A 84 -4.95 2.60 -5.82
N ALA A 85 -5.19 1.80 -6.87
CA ALA A 85 -5.42 0.37 -6.74
C ALA A 85 -4.19 -0.36 -6.18
N ILE A 86 -2.99 -0.03 -6.67
CA ILE A 86 -1.73 -0.60 -6.17
C ILE A 86 -1.49 -0.18 -4.71
N ILE A 87 -1.74 1.08 -4.34
CA ILE A 87 -1.59 1.53 -2.95
C ILE A 87 -2.50 0.74 -2.01
N ARG A 88 -3.78 0.59 -2.37
CA ARG A 88 -4.74 -0.18 -1.57
C ARG A 88 -4.33 -1.65 -1.44
N MET A 89 -3.91 -2.27 -2.54
CA MET A 89 -3.39 -3.65 -2.53
C MET A 89 -2.16 -3.77 -1.63
N MET A 90 -1.22 -2.83 -1.71
CA MET A 90 0.00 -2.82 -0.92
C MET A 90 -0.28 -2.65 0.57
N ASN A 91 -1.22 -1.79 0.96
CA ASN A 91 -1.63 -1.65 2.36
C ASN A 91 -2.18 -2.96 2.93
N VAL A 92 -3.05 -3.63 2.17
CA VAL A 92 -3.54 -4.96 2.53
C VAL A 92 -2.36 -5.95 2.61
N GLY A 93 -1.51 -6.01 1.59
CA GLY A 93 -0.35 -6.90 1.54
C GLY A 93 0.63 -6.71 2.70
N ASN A 94 0.88 -5.48 3.13
CA ASN A 94 1.77 -5.17 4.25
C ASN A 94 1.18 -5.64 5.59
N ILE A 95 -0.13 -5.48 5.82
CA ILE A 95 -0.82 -6.01 7.01
C ILE A 95 -0.63 -7.53 7.12
N TYR A 96 -0.92 -8.26 6.04
CA TYR A 96 -0.77 -9.72 6.02
C TYR A 96 0.70 -10.14 6.07
N GLY A 97 1.60 -9.41 5.41
CA GLY A 97 3.03 -9.67 5.38
C GLY A 97 3.67 -9.57 6.77
N MET A 98 3.28 -8.56 7.56
CA MET A 98 3.75 -8.42 8.95
C MET A 98 3.21 -9.55 9.85
N ALA A 99 1.92 -9.87 9.77
CA ALA A 99 1.32 -10.96 10.54
C ALA A 99 1.96 -12.31 10.20
N TYR A 100 2.16 -12.60 8.92
CA TYR A 100 2.83 -13.82 8.45
C TYR A 100 4.27 -13.89 8.94
N SER A 101 5.04 -12.80 8.85
CA SER A 101 6.44 -12.76 9.28
C SER A 101 6.56 -13.02 10.78
N ALA A 102 5.73 -12.35 11.59
CA ALA A 102 5.69 -12.56 13.03
C ALA A 102 5.34 -14.02 13.40
N LEU A 103 4.36 -14.61 12.71
CA LEU A 103 3.98 -16.01 12.90
C LEU A 103 5.09 -16.98 12.48
N SER A 104 5.74 -16.73 11.34
CA SER A 104 6.87 -17.50 10.84
C SER A 104 8.02 -17.51 11.83
N ASP A 105 8.34 -16.35 12.41
CA ASP A 105 9.42 -16.21 13.37
C ASP A 105 9.12 -16.92 14.70
N ARG A 106 7.85 -16.99 15.13
CA ARG A 106 7.44 -17.87 16.24
C ARG A 106 7.74 -19.34 15.95
N PHE A 107 7.40 -19.83 14.75
CA PHE A 107 7.69 -21.22 14.38
C PHE A 107 9.19 -21.51 14.29
N LYS A 108 10.02 -20.49 14.04
CA LYS A 108 11.49 -20.57 14.13
C LYS A 108 12.03 -20.42 15.55
N GLY A 109 11.18 -20.27 16.57
CA GLY A 109 11.58 -20.06 17.96
C GLY A 109 12.15 -18.67 18.25
N LYS A 110 11.90 -17.68 17.37
CA LYS A 110 12.39 -16.30 17.48
C LYS A 110 11.22 -15.29 17.47
N PRO A 111 10.25 -15.37 18.39
CA PRO A 111 9.13 -14.44 18.41
C PRO A 111 9.61 -12.98 18.49
N SER A 112 9.05 -12.09 17.66
CA SER A 112 9.40 -10.67 17.67
C SER A 112 9.02 -9.96 18.98
N GLY A 113 8.06 -10.50 19.73
CA GLY A 113 7.51 -9.90 20.95
C GLY A 113 6.57 -8.72 20.71
N LYS A 114 6.41 -8.26 19.46
CA LYS A 114 5.60 -7.08 19.10
C LYS A 114 4.08 -7.36 19.11
N THR A 115 3.68 -8.60 18.84
CA THR A 115 2.27 -9.04 18.69
C THR A 115 2.01 -10.32 19.50
N SER A 116 0.75 -10.79 19.53
CA SER A 116 0.38 -12.09 20.11
C SER A 116 0.08 -13.11 19.02
N LEU A 117 0.21 -14.41 19.33
CA LEU A 117 -0.11 -15.50 18.41
C LEU A 117 -1.57 -15.41 17.91
N PHE A 118 -2.50 -15.10 18.82
CA PHE A 118 -3.91 -14.93 18.48
C PHE A 118 -4.13 -13.78 17.49
N TYR A 119 -3.45 -12.65 17.70
CA TYR A 119 -3.50 -11.51 16.77
C TYR A 119 -2.97 -11.88 15.38
N GLU A 120 -1.83 -12.57 15.30
CA GLU A 120 -1.23 -12.97 14.03
C GLU A 120 -2.15 -13.92 13.25
N ILE A 121 -2.71 -14.93 13.91
CA ILE A 121 -3.67 -15.86 13.30
C ILE A 121 -4.97 -15.16 12.92
N SER A 122 -5.47 -14.24 13.75
CA SER A 122 -6.73 -13.54 13.46
C SER A 122 -6.60 -12.65 12.23
N ILE A 123 -5.47 -11.94 12.06
CA ILE A 123 -5.17 -11.21 10.83
C ILE A 123 -5.14 -12.17 9.65
N MET A 124 -4.44 -13.30 9.74
CA MET A 124 -4.34 -14.27 8.63
C MET A 124 -5.70 -14.83 8.21
N LEU A 125 -6.57 -15.13 9.17
CA LEU A 125 -7.92 -15.66 8.90
C LEU A 125 -8.92 -14.57 8.50
N SER A 126 -8.62 -13.29 8.79
CA SER A 126 -9.55 -12.18 8.52
C SER A 126 -9.90 -12.05 7.03
N ILE A 127 -9.04 -12.50 6.11
CA ILE A 127 -9.30 -12.49 4.67
C ILE A 127 -10.54 -13.30 4.31
N LEU A 128 -10.82 -14.39 5.03
CA LEU A 128 -12.00 -15.25 4.82
C LEU A 128 -13.31 -14.49 5.08
N LEU A 129 -13.26 -13.46 5.91
CA LEU A 129 -14.39 -12.58 6.21
C LEU A 129 -14.38 -11.34 5.31
N TYR A 130 -13.25 -10.63 5.24
CA TYR A 130 -13.17 -9.34 4.54
C TYR A 130 -13.30 -9.46 3.03
N LEU A 131 -12.81 -10.54 2.41
CA LEU A 131 -12.92 -10.72 0.95
C LEU A 131 -14.38 -10.89 0.49
N PRO A 132 -15.20 -11.78 1.07
CA PRO A 132 -16.62 -11.84 0.75
C PRO A 132 -17.36 -10.51 1.00
N VAL A 133 -17.06 -9.83 2.11
CA VAL A 133 -17.67 -8.53 2.43
C VAL A 133 -17.30 -7.49 1.38
N ALA A 134 -16.04 -7.45 0.93
CA ALA A 134 -15.59 -6.54 -0.12
C ALA A 134 -16.27 -6.82 -1.47
N ILE A 135 -16.44 -8.10 -1.84
CA ILE A 135 -17.18 -8.48 -3.06
C ILE A 135 -18.63 -8.00 -2.98
N ILE A 136 -19.31 -8.26 -1.86
CA ILE A 136 -20.69 -7.80 -1.64
C ILE A 136 -20.75 -6.27 -1.72
N HIS A 137 -19.81 -5.57 -1.08
CA HIS A 137 -19.73 -4.11 -1.09
C HIS A 137 -19.58 -3.55 -2.52
N VAL A 138 -18.71 -4.14 -3.34
CA VAL A 138 -18.53 -3.76 -4.75
C VAL A 138 -19.81 -3.99 -5.55
N ILE A 139 -20.48 -5.13 -5.39
CA ILE A 139 -21.76 -5.41 -6.06
C ILE A 139 -22.83 -4.37 -5.70
N PHE A 140 -22.97 -4.05 -4.41
CA PHE A 140 -23.93 -3.04 -3.96
C PHE A 140 -23.64 -1.66 -4.55
N HIS A 141 -22.35 -1.32 -4.66
CA HIS A 141 -21.90 -0.05 -5.16
C HIS A 141 -22.10 0.09 -6.68
N ASP A 142 -21.87 -1.00 -7.42
CA ASP A 142 -22.14 -1.12 -8.86
C ASP A 142 -23.64 -0.96 -9.17
N ILE A 143 -24.51 -1.65 -8.42
CA ILE A 143 -25.97 -1.53 -8.54
C ILE A 143 -26.43 -0.08 -8.33
N ARG A 144 -25.80 0.64 -7.39
CA ARG A 144 -26.14 2.04 -7.08
C ARG A 144 -25.50 3.05 -8.04
N LYS A 145 -24.66 2.62 -8.99
CA LYS A 145 -23.83 3.50 -9.84
C LYS A 145 -23.05 4.54 -9.04
N ASN A 146 -22.71 4.20 -7.80
CA ASN A 146 -21.82 5.04 -7.03
C ASN A 146 -20.42 4.95 -7.64
N THR A 147 -19.60 5.94 -7.37
CA THR A 147 -18.26 6.02 -7.93
C THR A 147 -17.24 5.57 -6.89
N ILE A 148 -16.30 4.68 -7.27
CA ILE A 148 -15.28 4.12 -6.36
C ILE A 148 -14.20 5.19 -6.06
N TYR A 149 -14.34 6.33 -6.73
CA TYR A 149 -13.45 7.46 -6.68
C TYR A 149 -13.57 8.19 -5.35
N PRO A 150 -12.45 8.69 -4.80
CA PRO A 150 -12.50 9.50 -3.59
C PRO A 150 -13.35 10.77 -3.77
N PHE A 151 -13.41 11.34 -4.98
CA PHE A 151 -14.02 12.68 -5.23
C PHE A 151 -14.75 12.88 -6.55
N LEU A 152 -14.92 11.87 -7.42
CA LEU A 152 -15.72 12.04 -8.64
C LEU A 152 -17.21 11.95 -8.29
N LYS A 153 -17.79 13.10 -7.96
CA LYS A 153 -19.21 13.40 -8.17
C LYS A 153 -19.26 14.55 -9.17
N ALA A 154 -19.81 14.27 -10.35
CA ALA A 154 -20.35 15.30 -11.24
C ALA A 154 -21.68 15.81 -10.67
#